data_AF-A0A4D7APM6-F1
#
_entry.id   AF-A0A4D7APM6-F1
#
_cell.length_a   1.000
_cell.length_b   1.000
_cell.length_c   1.000
_cell.angle_alpha   90.00
_cell.angle_beta   90.00
_cell.angle_gamma   90.00
#
_symmetry.space_group_name_H-M   'P 1'
#
loop_
_entity.id
_entity.type
_entity.pdbx_description
1 polymer ?
#
loop_
_entity_poly.entity_id
_entity_poly.type
_entity_poly.pdbx_seq_one_letter_code
_entity_poly.pdbx_strand_id
1 'polypeptide(L)'
;MALYEKRDDVYCGSCGHFTRHYIWRDGRQARNAPNGCFLPLSLGHCAHPRMKDRREDQSCPLWIPRTPDQDPPDTRLPGANAPDR
;
A
#
# COMPACT_ATOMS: atom_id res chain seq x y z
N MET A 1 7.70 18.79 30.77
CA MET A 1 7.22 17.40 30.60
C MET A 1 7.26 17.08 29.13
N ALA A 2 8.14 16.16 28.70
CA ALA A 2 8.12 15.67 27.33
C ALA A 2 6.94 14.69 27.21
N LEU A 3 5.89 15.10 26.51
CA LEU A 3 4.77 14.21 26.17
C LEU A 3 5.32 13.17 25.19
N TYR A 4 5.33 11.90 25.58
CA TYR A 4 5.64 10.81 24.66
C TYR A 4 4.43 10.61 23.74
N GLU A 5 4.46 11.25 22.58
CA GLU A 5 3.43 11.07 21.57
C GLU A 5 3.72 9.77 20.80
N LYS A 6 2.86 8.78 20.97
CA LYS A 6 2.93 7.52 20.24
C LYS A 6 2.62 7.81 18.77
N ARG A 7 3.64 7.74 17.91
CA ARG A 7 3.45 7.85 16.45
C ARG A 7 3.01 6.51 15.88
N ASP A 8 1.69 6.26 15.94
CA ASP A 8 1.05 5.09 15.33
C ASP A 8 1.23 5.03 13.80
N ASP A 9 1.65 6.14 13.18
CA ASP A 9 1.83 6.26 11.73
C ASP A 9 3.20 5.82 11.22
N VAL A 10 4.10 5.29 12.07
CA VAL A 10 5.46 4.89 11.69
C VAL A 10 5.54 3.38 11.44
N TYR A 11 4.97 2.96 10.31
CA TYR A 11 5.01 1.57 9.83
C TYR A 11 5.33 1.54 8.32
N CYS A 12 5.69 0.38 7.79
CA CYS A 12 6.11 0.28 6.40
C CYS A 12 5.01 0.68 5.41
N GLY A 13 3.75 0.40 5.69
CA GLY A 13 2.62 0.85 4.88
C GLY A 13 2.58 2.37 4.63
N SER A 14 3.02 3.19 5.58
CA SER A 14 3.13 4.65 5.46
C SER A 14 4.51 5.14 5.03
N CYS A 15 5.46 4.23 4.78
CA CYS A 15 6.83 4.56 4.42
C CYS A 15 6.95 4.88 2.92
N GLY A 16 7.71 5.93 2.58
CA GLY A 16 8.04 6.28 1.19
C GLY A 16 8.93 5.25 0.46
N HIS A 17 9.58 4.34 1.19
CA HIS A 17 10.34 3.23 0.61
C HIS A 17 9.51 1.96 0.38
N PHE A 18 8.28 1.89 0.88
CA PHE A 18 7.46 0.70 0.75
C PHE A 18 6.62 0.71 -0.52
N THR A 19 6.79 -0.33 -1.32
CA THR A 19 5.97 -0.57 -2.51
C THR A 19 5.06 -1.76 -2.25
N ARG A 20 3.77 -1.49 -2.12
CA ARG A 20 2.72 -2.49 -1.89
C ARG A 20 2.58 -3.40 -3.10
N HIS A 21 2.39 -4.70 -2.88
CA HIS A 21 2.02 -5.63 -3.95
C HIS A 21 0.51 -5.67 -4.15
N TYR A 22 0.12 -5.92 -5.40
CA TYR A 22 -1.28 -6.06 -5.81
C TYR A 22 -1.47 -7.38 -6.54
N ILE A 23 -2.66 -7.96 -6.40
CA ILE A 23 -3.09 -9.14 -7.18
C ILE A 23 -4.31 -8.77 -8.01
N TRP A 24 -4.40 -9.34 -9.20
CA TRP A 24 -5.59 -9.21 -10.03
C TRP A 24 -6.66 -10.22 -9.58
N ARG A 25 -7.88 -9.74 -9.30
CA ARG A 25 -9.06 -10.59 -9.09
C ARG A 25 -9.95 -10.52 -10.33
N ASP A 26 -10.26 -11.67 -10.92
CA ASP A 26 -11.22 -11.78 -12.03
C ASP A 26 -12.62 -11.32 -11.57
N GLY A 27 -13.25 -10.47 -12.39
CA GLY A 27 -14.57 -9.92 -12.14
C GLY A 27 -15.70 -10.95 -12.10
N ARG A 28 -15.49 -12.14 -12.69
CA ARG A 28 -16.40 -13.29 -12.55
C ARG A 28 -16.59 -13.73 -11.10
N GLN A 29 -15.60 -13.50 -10.23
CA GLN A 29 -15.68 -13.80 -8.79
C GLN A 29 -16.01 -12.58 -7.94
N ALA A 30 -15.98 -11.36 -8.50
CA ALA A 30 -16.13 -10.12 -7.74
C ALA A 30 -17.49 -9.47 -8.02
N ARG A 31 -18.43 -9.62 -7.08
CA ARG A 31 -19.79 -9.05 -7.18
C ARG A 31 -19.80 -7.53 -7.42
N ASN A 32 -18.79 -6.82 -6.92
CA ASN A 32 -18.72 -5.36 -6.95
C ASN A 32 -17.70 -4.82 -7.97
N ALA A 33 -17.05 -5.69 -8.75
CA ALA A 33 -16.04 -5.31 -9.74
C ALA A 33 -16.09 -6.24 -10.96
N PRO A 34 -17.11 -6.11 -11.82
CA PRO A 34 -17.38 -7.06 -12.91
C PRO A 34 -16.28 -7.13 -13.98
N ASN A 35 -15.46 -6.09 -14.10
CA ASN A 35 -14.31 -6.07 -15.02
C ASN A 35 -13.01 -6.59 -14.37
N GLY A 36 -13.08 -7.07 -13.13
CA GLY A 36 -11.94 -7.39 -12.30
C GLY A 36 -11.34 -6.15 -11.64
N CYS A 37 -10.47 -6.37 -10.65
CA CYS A 37 -9.80 -5.29 -9.93
C CYS A 37 -8.45 -5.73 -9.37
N PHE A 38 -7.56 -4.76 -9.18
CA PHE A 38 -6.36 -4.96 -8.38
C PHE A 38 -6.70 -4.85 -6.90
N LEU A 39 -6.32 -5.88 -6.14
CA LEU A 39 -6.49 -5.90 -4.70
C LEU A 39 -5.16 -5.65 -3.99
N PRO A 40 -5.11 -4.70 -3.06
CA PRO A 40 -3.93 -4.46 -2.26
C PRO A 40 -3.68 -5.65 -1.34
N LEU A 41 -2.43 -6.11 -1.27
CA LEU A 41 -1.99 -7.04 -0.24
C LEU A 41 -1.42 -6.28 0.96
N SER A 42 -1.39 -6.94 2.11
CA SER A 42 -0.67 -6.47 3.31
C SER A 42 0.84 -6.70 3.20
N LEU A 43 1.32 -7.17 2.05
CA LEU A 43 2.71 -7.45 1.73
C LEU A 43 3.17 -6.62 0.54
N GLY A 44 4.47 -6.38 0.50
CA GLY A 44 5.14 -5.60 -0.51
C GLY A 44 6.64 -5.72 -0.33
N HIS A 45 7.37 -4.73 -0.83
CA HIS A 45 8.82 -4.70 -0.68
C HIS A 45 9.30 -3.34 -0.21
N CYS A 46 10.42 -3.34 0.52
CA CYS A 46 11.16 -2.11 0.80
C CYS A 46 12.14 -1.87 -0.34
N ALA A 47 12.20 -0.65 -0.87
CA ALA A 47 13.19 -0.23 -1.84
C ALA A 47 14.58 -0.04 -1.21
N HIS A 48 14.64 0.39 0.06
CA HIS A 48 15.89 0.67 0.76
C HIS A 48 15.85 0.29 2.27
N PRO A 49 16.66 -0.71 2.71
CA PRO A 49 17.37 -1.66 1.86
C PRO A 49 16.37 -2.50 1.06
N ARG A 50 16.82 -3.06 -0.07
CA ARG A 50 15.97 -3.92 -0.89
C ARG A 50 15.58 -5.18 -0.11
N MET A 51 14.32 -5.27 0.30
CA MET A 51 13.75 -6.43 0.98
C MET A 51 12.41 -6.79 0.34
N LYS A 52 12.31 -7.98 -0.26
CA LYS A 52 11.14 -8.38 -1.04
C LYS A 52 9.91 -8.75 -0.22
N ASP A 53 10.10 -9.22 1.01
CA ASP A 53 9.04 -9.77 1.87
C ASP A 53 8.75 -8.84 3.05
N ARG A 54 8.36 -7.60 2.74
CA ARG A 54 8.05 -6.59 3.75
C ARG A 54 6.54 -6.53 3.98
N ARG A 55 6.10 -6.53 5.24
CA ARG A 55 4.67 -6.35 5.57
C ARG A 55 4.38 -4.89 5.88
N GLU A 56 3.13 -4.48 5.62
CA GLU A 56 2.73 -3.09 5.83
C GLU A 56 2.81 -2.67 7.30
N ASP A 57 2.48 -3.56 8.24
CA ASP A 57 2.43 -3.32 9.68
C ASP A 57 3.82 -3.32 10.37
N GLN A 58 4.89 -3.67 9.65
CA GLN A 58 6.23 -3.72 10.21
C GLN A 58 6.85 -2.32 10.38
N SER A 59 7.54 -2.08 11.49
CA SER A 59 8.33 -0.87 11.70
C SER A 59 9.74 -0.99 11.10
N CYS A 60 10.28 0.12 10.58
CA CYS A 60 11.61 0.18 9.98
C CYS A 60 12.41 1.34 10.60
N PRO A 61 13.70 1.16 10.95
CA PRO A 61 14.54 2.26 11.42
C PRO A 61 14.85 3.28 10.32
N LEU A 62 14.77 2.87 9.05
CA LEU A 62 14.94 3.74 7.88
C LEU A 62 13.60 4.23 7.33
N TRP A 63 12.56 4.27 8.17
CA TRP A 63 11.27 4.80 7.77
C TRP A 63 11.42 6.27 7.37
N ILE A 64 10.78 6.63 6.27
CA ILE A 64 10.64 8.02 5.82
C ILE A 64 9.16 8.28 5.49
N PRO A 65 8.67 9.51 5.69
CA PRO A 65 7.31 9.84 5.30
C PRO A 65 7.14 9.65 3.79
N ARG A 66 6.00 9.09 3.39
CA ARG A 66 5.59 8.97 1.98
C ARG A 66 5.32 10.36 1.39
N THR A 67 5.74 10.59 0.15
CA THR A 67 5.36 11.82 -0.57
C THR A 67 3.94 11.69 -1.12
N PRO A 68 3.17 12.78 -1.30
CA PRO A 68 1.80 12.72 -1.81
C PRO A 68 1.69 11.99 -3.16
N ASP A 69 2.69 12.11 -4.03
CA ASP A 69 2.73 11.43 -5.34
C ASP A 69 2.91 9.90 -5.25
N GLN A 70 3.28 9.38 -4.07
CA GLN A 70 3.46 7.95 -3.83
C GLN A 70 2.23 7.30 -3.21
N ASP A 71 1.18 8.06 -2.88
CA ASP A 71 -0.02 7.46 -2.35
C ASP A 71 -0.67 6.54 -3.40
N PRO A 72 -0.99 5.29 -3.03
CA PRO A 72 -1.68 4.42 -3.96
C PRO A 72 -3.04 5.07 -4.31
N PRO A 73 -3.48 4.97 -5.58
CA PRO A 73 -4.79 5.50 -5.96
C PRO A 73 -5.85 4.91 -5.04
N ASP A 74 -6.70 5.76 -4.48
CA ASP A 74 -7.73 5.33 -3.54
C ASP A 74 -8.68 4.37 -4.27
N THR A 75 -8.53 3.08 -3.98
CA THR A 75 -9.32 2.00 -4.58
C THR A 75 -10.79 2.02 -4.13
N ARG A 76 -11.15 2.90 -3.18
CA ARG A 76 -12.55 3.18 -2.80
C ARG A 76 -13.25 4.11 -3.79
N LEU A 77 -12.52 4.77 -4.68
CA LEU A 77 -13.11 5.56 -5.75
C LEU A 77 -13.56 4.64 -6.90
N PRO A 78 -14.86 4.62 -7.24
CA PRO A 78 -15.34 3.86 -8.39
C PRO A 78 -14.70 4.43 -9.67
N GLY A 79 -13.87 3.63 -10.33
CA GLY A 79 -13.21 3.99 -11.60
C GLY A 79 -11.68 3.91 -11.61
N ALA A 80 -11.02 3.85 -10.45
CA ALA A 80 -9.55 3.85 -10.37
C ALA A 80 -8.86 2.58 -10.93
N ASN A 81 -9.62 1.54 -11.28
CA ASN A 81 -9.12 0.24 -11.73
C ASN A 81 -9.54 -0.15 -13.16
N ALA A 82 -10.08 0.78 -13.96
CA ALA A 82 -10.38 0.46 -15.34
C ALA A 82 -9.06 0.25 -16.10
N PRO A 83 -8.80 -0.94 -16.69
CA PRO A 83 -7.66 -1.09 -17.58
C PRO A 83 -7.87 -0.17 -18.78
N ASP A 84 -6.84 0.62 -19.11
CA ASP A 84 -6.80 1.39 -20.35
C ASP A 84 -6.89 0.41 -21.53
N ARG A 85 -7.85 0.64 -22.42
CA ARG A 85 -8.33 -0.33 -23.39
C ARG A 85 -7.75 -0.08 -24.77
#